data_AF-A0A533ULU8-F1
#
_entry.id   AF-A0A533ULU8-F1
#
_cell.length_a   1.000
_cell.length_b   1.000
_cell.length_c   1.000
_cell.angle_alpha   90.00
_cell.angle_beta   90.00
_cell.angle_gamma   90.00
#
_symmetry.space_group_name_H-M   'P 1'
#
loop_
_entity.id
_entity.type
_entity.pdbx_description
1 polymer ?
#
loop_
_entity_poly.entity_id
_entity_poly.type
_entity_poly.pdbx_seq_one_letter_code
_entity_poly.pdbx_strand_id
1 'polypeptide(L)'
;MSINRITYFHDFLDHAICILNDPDINIFDFSDSLDVKHFLEELKEDQIYVVTFEFVYSFSTYNEEGPTINLSKPILITKNSNCRIISKFIQDRINDCINTYNLNESLIYSNNKDGSGVIVKYREVNLF
;
A
#
# COMPACT_ATOMS: atom_id res chain seq x y z
N MET A 1 19.39 -1.53 0.26
CA MET A 1 18.08 -2.12 -0.10
C MET A 1 17.98 -2.25 -1.61
N SER A 2 17.36 -3.31 -2.12
CA SER A 2 17.32 -3.58 -3.56
C SER A 2 16.38 -2.61 -4.27
N ILE A 3 16.94 -1.71 -5.08
CA ILE A 3 16.21 -0.73 -5.92
C ILE A 3 15.19 -1.40 -6.85
N ASN A 4 15.35 -2.71 -7.13
CA ASN A 4 14.58 -3.45 -8.12
C ASN A 4 13.67 -4.55 -7.56
N ARG A 5 13.48 -4.66 -6.24
CA ARG A 5 12.65 -5.71 -5.64
C ARG A 5 11.91 -5.22 -4.40
N ILE A 6 10.69 -5.71 -4.21
CA ILE A 6 9.95 -5.54 -2.96
C ILE A 6 10.70 -6.26 -1.85
N THR A 7 11.02 -5.54 -0.78
CA THR A 7 11.74 -6.06 0.38
C THR A 7 10.73 -6.22 1.50
N TYR A 8 10.56 -7.42 2.06
CA TYR A 8 9.59 -7.61 3.12
C TYR A 8 10.21 -7.31 4.48
N PHE A 9 9.39 -6.80 5.39
CA PHE A 9 9.85 -6.47 6.73
C PHE A 9 10.34 -7.70 7.52
N HIS A 10 9.62 -8.82 7.39
CA HIS A 10 9.95 -10.06 8.08
C HIS A 10 11.29 -10.69 7.62
N ASP A 11 11.87 -10.23 6.51
CA ASP A 11 13.21 -10.65 6.09
C ASP A 11 14.30 -10.15 7.06
N PHE A 12 13.98 -9.18 7.91
CA PHE A 12 14.90 -8.57 8.89
C PHE A 12 14.56 -8.91 10.33
N LEU A 13 13.27 -9.09 10.65
CA LEU A 13 12.79 -9.35 12.01
C LEU A 13 11.65 -10.39 12.00
N ASP A 14 11.92 -11.57 12.58
CA ASP A 14 10.99 -12.70 12.62
C ASP A 14 9.68 -12.43 13.41
N HIS A 15 9.70 -11.45 14.33
CA HIS A 15 8.58 -11.15 15.24
C HIS A 15 8.17 -9.68 15.10
N ALA A 16 7.46 -9.37 14.02
CA ALA A 16 6.91 -8.04 13.74
C ALA A 16 5.63 -7.76 14.55
N ILE A 17 5.70 -7.81 15.88
CA ILE A 17 4.55 -7.52 16.73
C ILE A 17 4.55 -6.01 17.01
N CYS A 18 3.65 -5.29 16.34
CA CYS A 18 3.31 -3.87 16.57
C CYS A 18 4.35 -2.81 16.14
N ILE A 19 4.71 -2.77 14.86
CA ILE A 19 5.52 -1.67 14.33
C ILE A 19 4.67 -0.48 13.88
N LEU A 20 3.44 -0.75 13.44
CA LEU A 20 2.47 0.26 13.01
C LEU A 20 1.48 0.57 14.13
N ASN A 21 1.96 0.85 15.34
CA ASN A 21 1.12 1.61 16.28
C ASN A 21 0.98 3.02 15.71
N ASP A 22 -0.21 3.61 15.72
CA ASP A 22 -0.46 4.98 15.25
C ASP A 22 0.30 5.36 13.95
N PRO A 23 0.04 4.67 12.83
CA PRO A 23 0.74 4.89 11.58
C PRO A 23 0.25 6.16 10.88
N ASP A 24 1.13 6.78 10.09
CA ASP A 24 0.72 7.78 9.12
C ASP A 24 -0.11 7.10 8.02
N ILE A 25 -1.16 7.79 7.54
CA ILE A 25 -2.10 7.26 6.56
C ILE A 25 -2.08 8.14 5.31
N ASN A 26 -1.94 7.51 4.15
CA ASN A 26 -2.18 8.12 2.85
C ASN A 26 -3.19 7.27 2.06
N ILE A 27 -3.86 7.88 1.09
CA ILE A 27 -4.87 7.22 0.26
C ILE A 27 -4.48 7.39 -1.20
N PHE A 28 -4.31 6.28 -1.90
CA PHE A 28 -4.08 6.28 -3.34
C PHE A 28 -5.38 6.00 -4.08
N ASP A 29 -5.65 6.80 -5.10
CA ASP A 29 -6.64 6.49 -6.10
C ASP A 29 -6.08 5.37 -6.97
N PHE A 30 -6.87 4.30 -7.13
CA PHE A 30 -6.48 3.16 -7.95
C PHE A 30 -6.20 3.56 -9.41
N SER A 31 -6.82 4.65 -9.86
CA SER A 31 -6.72 5.17 -11.24
C SER A 31 -5.43 5.94 -11.49
N ASP A 32 -4.74 6.40 -10.44
CA ASP A 32 -3.60 7.31 -10.58
C ASP A 32 -2.25 6.63 -10.31
N SER A 33 -1.49 6.42 -11.39
CA SER A 33 -0.12 5.90 -11.32
C SER A 33 0.89 6.86 -10.68
N LEU A 34 0.54 8.14 -10.48
CA LEU A 34 1.41 9.17 -9.90
C LEU A 34 1.42 9.17 -8.38
N ASP A 35 0.40 8.62 -7.72
CA ASP A 35 0.26 8.66 -6.26
C ASP A 35 1.46 8.02 -5.55
N VAL A 36 1.93 6.88 -6.04
CA VAL A 36 3.12 6.22 -5.49
C VAL A 36 4.37 7.10 -5.65
N LYS A 37 4.50 7.84 -6.76
CA LYS A 37 5.64 8.72 -6.98
C LYS A 37 5.60 9.89 -6.01
N HIS A 38 4.45 10.53 -5.86
CA HIS A 38 4.27 11.65 -4.93
C HIS A 38 4.48 11.22 -3.48
N PHE A 39 3.91 10.09 -3.09
CA PHE A 39 4.14 9.49 -1.77
C PHE A 39 5.64 9.31 -1.47
N LEU A 40 6.40 8.77 -2.42
CA LEU A 40 7.84 8.57 -2.22
C LEU A 40 8.61 9.91 -2.13
N GLU A 41 8.18 10.93 -2.87
CA GLU A 41 8.80 12.27 -2.83
C GLU A 41 8.63 12.97 -1.48
N GLU A 42 7.54 12.68 -0.75
CA GLU A 42 7.23 13.22 0.58
C GLU A 42 8.01 12.58 1.72
N LEU A 43 8.57 11.38 1.51
CA LEU A 43 9.36 10.69 2.52
C LEU A 43 10.65 11.47 2.83
N LYS A 44 11.16 11.32 4.06
CA LYS A 44 12.45 11.95 4.43
C LYS A 44 13.60 11.20 3.76
N GLU A 45 14.64 11.95 3.39
CA GLU A 45 15.91 11.37 2.95
C GLU A 45 16.52 10.49 4.04
N ASP A 46 17.22 9.43 3.63
CA ASP A 46 17.94 8.49 4.49
C ASP A 46 17.10 7.76 5.55
N GLN A 47 15.76 7.85 5.47
CA GLN A 47 14.85 7.14 6.36
C GLN A 47 14.27 5.88 5.71
N ILE A 48 13.98 4.89 6.56
CA ILE A 48 13.36 3.63 6.18
C ILE A 48 11.97 3.60 6.80
N TYR A 49 10.99 3.22 5.99
CA TYR A 49 9.60 3.12 6.39
C TYR A 49 9.12 1.69 6.25
N VAL A 50 8.37 1.22 7.24
CA VAL A 50 7.52 0.04 7.11
C VAL A 50 6.19 0.48 6.56
N VAL A 51 5.72 -0.21 5.51
CA VAL A 51 4.51 0.16 4.79
C VAL A 51 3.61 -1.06 4.62
N THR A 52 2.31 -0.87 4.84
CA THR A 52 1.25 -1.83 4.52
C THR A 52 0.23 -1.19 3.60
N PHE A 53 -0.29 -1.99 2.67
CA PHE A 53 -1.31 -1.58 1.72
C PHE A 53 -2.60 -2.35 1.97
N GLU A 54 -3.70 -1.62 2.07
CA GLU A 54 -5.03 -2.18 2.26
C GLU A 54 -5.93 -1.72 1.13
N PHE A 55 -6.60 -2.67 0.49
CA PHE A 55 -7.56 -2.39 -0.57
C PHE A 55 -8.93 -2.07 0.03
N VAL A 56 -9.51 -0.98 -0.45
CA VAL A 56 -10.87 -0.55 -0.18
C VAL A 56 -11.68 -0.66 -1.45
N TYR A 57 -12.77 -1.42 -1.39
CA TYR A 57 -13.60 -1.67 -2.56
C TYR A 57 -14.43 -0.46 -2.98
N SER A 58 -14.85 0.38 -2.03
CA SER A 58 -15.66 1.58 -2.26
C SER A 58 -15.39 2.60 -1.15
N PHE A 59 -14.87 3.77 -1.50
CA PHE A 59 -14.66 4.84 -0.52
C PHE A 59 -15.96 5.45 0.01
N SER A 60 -17.06 5.42 -0.75
CA SER A 60 -18.35 5.96 -0.28
C SER A 60 -18.97 5.09 0.82
N THR A 61 -18.64 3.80 0.83
CA THR A 61 -19.04 2.87 1.90
C THR A 61 -18.00 2.76 3.01
N TYR A 62 -16.82 3.36 2.83
CA TYR A 62 -15.75 3.36 3.82
C TYR A 62 -15.98 4.45 4.86
N ASN A 63 -16.22 4.05 6.10
CA ASN A 63 -16.42 4.93 7.26
C ASN A 63 -15.33 4.74 8.33
N GLU A 64 -14.07 4.54 7.92
CA GLU A 64 -12.89 4.19 8.78
C GLU A 64 -12.99 2.84 9.52
N GLU A 65 -14.20 2.36 9.78
CA GLU A 65 -14.51 1.01 10.30
C GLU A 65 -14.89 0.02 9.19
N GLY A 66 -14.87 0.47 7.94
CA GLY A 66 -15.23 -0.34 6.78
C GLY A 66 -14.26 -1.51 6.58
N PRO A 67 -14.73 -2.64 6.02
CA PRO A 67 -13.87 -3.78 5.77
C PRO A 67 -12.79 -3.43 4.73
N THR A 68 -11.54 -3.70 5.06
CA THR A 68 -10.40 -3.59 4.14
C THR A 68 -9.79 -4.96 3.88
N ILE A 69 -9.09 -5.10 2.75
CA ILE A 69 -8.36 -6.32 2.40
C ILE A 69 -6.87 -6.01 2.39
N ASN A 70 -6.10 -6.66 3.27
CA ASN A 70 -4.65 -6.53 3.26
C ASN A 70 -4.06 -7.07 1.96
N LEU A 71 -3.38 -6.22 1.19
CA LEU A 71 -2.77 -6.60 -0.09
C LEU A 71 -1.45 -7.35 0.07
N SER A 72 -0.73 -7.11 1.18
CA SER A 72 0.52 -7.79 1.45
C SER A 72 0.89 -7.80 2.93
N LYS A 73 1.87 -8.65 3.28
CA LYS A 73 2.66 -8.45 4.51
C LYS A 73 3.37 -7.09 4.45
N PRO A 74 3.77 -6.51 5.61
CA PRO A 74 4.50 -5.25 5.64
C PRO A 74 5.79 -5.31 4.82
N ILE A 75 6.07 -4.25 4.07
CA ILE A 75 7.25 -4.09 3.24
C ILE A 75 8.09 -2.91 3.70
N LEU A 76 9.35 -2.87 3.26
CA LEU A 76 10.27 -1.78 3.53
C LEU A 76 10.38 -0.88 2.30
N ILE A 77 10.21 0.43 2.53
CA ILE A 77 10.28 1.47 1.51
C ILE A 77 11.18 2.60 2.02
N THR A 78 11.97 3.16 1.11
CA THR A 78 12.64 4.45 1.28
C THR A 78 12.20 5.40 0.16
N LYS A 79 12.46 6.70 0.31
CA LYS A 79 12.26 7.70 -0.77
C LYS A 79 12.82 7.28 -2.12
N ASN A 80 13.95 6.58 -2.12
CA ASN A 80 14.66 6.15 -3.33
C ASN A 80 14.14 4.81 -3.90
N SER A 81 13.03 4.30 -3.38
CA SER A 81 12.40 3.09 -3.92
C SER A 81 11.85 3.34 -5.32
N ASN A 82 11.79 2.28 -6.14
CA ASN A 82 11.31 2.41 -7.50
C ASN A 82 9.77 2.48 -7.54
N CYS A 83 9.22 3.65 -7.83
CA CYS A 83 7.78 3.88 -7.90
C CYS A 83 7.07 2.88 -8.84
N ARG A 84 7.63 2.60 -10.02
CA ARG A 84 7.02 1.69 -11.00
C ARG A 84 6.90 0.26 -10.48
N ILE A 85 7.86 -0.18 -9.68
CA ILE A 85 7.85 -1.53 -9.09
C ILE A 85 6.80 -1.61 -8.00
N ILE A 86 6.68 -0.58 -7.16
CA ILE A 86 5.66 -0.51 -6.11
C ILE A 86 4.26 -0.42 -6.72
N SER A 87 4.03 0.46 -7.70
CA SER A 87 2.73 0.57 -8.39
C SER A 87 2.32 -0.75 -9.02
N LYS A 88 3.24 -1.41 -9.74
CA LYS A 88 2.97 -2.72 -10.33
C LYS A 88 2.66 -3.78 -9.27
N PHE A 89 3.43 -3.81 -8.17
CA PHE A 89 3.20 -4.73 -7.07
C PHE A 89 1.79 -4.56 -6.47
N ILE A 90 1.37 -3.32 -6.21
CA ILE A 90 0.03 -3.02 -5.69
C ILE A 90 -1.05 -3.51 -6.67
N GLN A 91 -0.90 -3.19 -7.96
CA GLN A 91 -1.84 -3.60 -9.00
C GLN A 91 -1.95 -5.13 -9.12
N ASP A 92 -0.83 -5.84 -9.13
CA ASP A 92 -0.80 -7.30 -9.18
C ASP A 92 -1.53 -7.90 -7.96
N ARG A 93 -1.33 -7.34 -6.76
CA ARG A 93 -2.02 -7.78 -5.53
C ARG A 93 -3.51 -7.51 -5.54
N ILE A 94 -3.94 -6.37 -6.07
CA ILE A 94 -5.36 -6.06 -6.21
C ILE A 94 -6.02 -7.06 -7.17
N ASN A 95 -5.40 -7.33 -8.32
CA ASN A 95 -5.90 -8.34 -9.26
C ASN A 95 -6.00 -9.72 -8.59
N ASP A 96 -5.00 -10.12 -7.80
CA ASP A 96 -5.07 -11.35 -7.02
C ASP A 96 -6.26 -11.35 -6.03
N CYS A 97 -6.49 -10.23 -5.32
CA CYS A 97 -7.61 -10.08 -4.39
C CYS A 97 -8.96 -10.16 -5.09
N ILE A 98 -9.14 -9.46 -6.20
CA ILE A 98 -10.37 -9.49 -7.01
C ILE A 98 -10.71 -10.92 -7.39
N ASN A 99 -9.73 -11.65 -7.94
CA ASN A 99 -9.90 -13.03 -8.36
C ASN A 99 -10.16 -13.97 -7.17
N THR A 100 -9.45 -13.78 -6.06
CA THR A 100 -9.58 -14.65 -4.87
C THR A 100 -10.94 -14.50 -4.20
N TYR A 101 -11.46 -13.27 -4.12
CA TYR A 101 -12.71 -12.96 -3.45
C TYR A 101 -13.91 -12.80 -4.41
N ASN A 102 -13.71 -13.08 -5.71
CA ASN A 102 -14.70 -12.90 -6.78
C ASN A 102 -15.37 -11.51 -6.73
N LEU A 103 -14.57 -10.47 -6.52
CA LEU A 103 -15.07 -9.09 -6.47
C LEU A 103 -15.49 -8.66 -7.88
N ASN A 104 -16.56 -7.88 -7.97
CA ASN A 104 -17.04 -7.40 -9.27
C ASN A 104 -16.11 -6.32 -9.82
N GLU A 105 -15.30 -6.68 -10.82
CA GLU A 105 -14.36 -5.81 -11.53
C GLU A 105 -15.03 -4.57 -12.12
N SER A 106 -16.26 -4.69 -12.60
CA SER A 106 -16.96 -3.57 -13.24
C SER A 106 -17.20 -2.38 -12.30
N LEU A 107 -17.24 -2.60 -10.99
CA LEU A 107 -17.37 -1.53 -10.00
C LEU A 107 -16.02 -0.87 -9.66
N ILE A 108 -14.93 -1.63 -9.74
CA ILE A 108 -13.56 -1.17 -9.46
C ILE A 108 -13.06 -0.25 -10.56
N TYR A 109 -13.34 -0.59 -11.82
CA TYR A 109 -12.91 0.19 -12.99
C TYR A 109 -13.98 1.17 -13.50
N SER A 110 -15.13 1.31 -12.81
CA SER A 110 -16.13 2.29 -13.19
C SER A 110 -15.70 3.69 -12.77
N ASN A 111 -15.77 4.67 -13.69
CA ASN A 111 -15.65 6.11 -13.41
C ASN A 111 -16.78 6.68 -12.51
N ASN A 112 -17.43 5.83 -11.72
CA ASN A 112 -18.42 6.26 -10.75
C ASN A 112 -17.70 7.03 -9.65
N LYS A 113 -18.36 8.06 -9.11
CA LYS A 113 -17.83 8.92 -8.03
C LYS A 113 -17.52 8.18 -6.73
N ASP A 114 -17.78 6.87 -6.69
CA ASP A 114 -17.47 5.96 -5.62
C ASP A 114 -16.35 5.02 -6.10
N GLY A 115 -15.10 5.44 -5.89
CA GLY A 115 -13.93 4.72 -6.36
C GLY A 115 -13.44 3.69 -5.36
N SER A 116 -12.84 2.62 -5.87
CA SER A 116 -11.93 1.79 -5.08
C SER A 116 -10.59 2.50 -4.89
N GLY A 117 -9.85 2.15 -3.85
CA GLY A 117 -8.49 2.64 -3.71
C GLY A 117 -7.67 1.86 -2.70
N VAL A 118 -6.52 2.43 -2.38
CA VAL A 118 -5.52 1.79 -1.54
C VAL A 118 -5.20 2.70 -0.37
N ILE A 119 -5.48 2.21 0.83
CA ILE A 119 -5.00 2.84 2.06
C ILE A 119 -3.55 2.40 2.26
N VAL A 120 -2.68 3.39 2.42
CA VAL A 120 -1.26 3.21 2.68
C VAL A 120 -1.00 3.62 4.12
N LYS A 121 -0.68 2.64 4.95
CA LYS A 121 -0.28 2.88 6.33
C LYS A 121 1.23 2.74 6.41
N TYR A 122 1.91 3.73 6.96
CA TYR A 122 3.36 3.73 7.01
C TYR A 122 3.89 4.32 8.32
N ARG A 123 5.10 3.90 8.69
CA ARG A 123 5.81 4.47 9.84
C ARG A 123 7.31 4.35 9.65
N GLU A 124 8.03 5.39 10.05
CA GLU A 124 9.49 5.40 10.10
C GLU A 124 9.96 4.33 11.10
N VAL A 125 10.96 3.56 10.71
CA VAL A 125 11.58 2.54 11.57
C VAL A 125 13.08 2.73 11.61
N ASN A 126 13.64 2.51 12.80
CA ASN A 126 15.08 2.37 12.92
C ASN A 126 15.46 0.89 12.89
N LEU A 127 16.10 0.46 11.82
CA LEU A 127 16.58 -0.92 11.65
C LEU A 127 18.02 -1.12 12.14
N PHE A 128 18.70 -0.07 12.63
CA PHE A 128 20.10 -0.11 13.06
C PHE A 128 20.42 0.76 14.28
#